data_AF-A0A957ZDT8-F1
#
_entry.id   AF-A0A957ZDT8-F1
#
_cell.length_a   1.000
_cell.length_b   1.000
_cell.length_c   1.000
_cell.angle_alpha   90.00
_cell.angle_beta   90.00
_cell.angle_gamma   90.00
#
_symmetry.space_group_name_H-M   'P 1'
#
loop_
_entity.id
_entity.type
_entity.pdbx_description
1 polymer ?
#
loop_
_entity_poly.entity_id
_entity_poly.type
_entity_poly.pdbx_seq_one_letter_code
_entity_poly.pdbx_strand_id
1 'polypeptide(L)'
;MKINAFAKFVWALLAYNILVILWGAFVRATGSGAGCGAHWPLCNGEVIPRGARIETLIEFSHRLSSGLLGILVLVLLIWALRSFRHNRAV
;
A
#
# COMPACT_ATOMS: atom_id res chain seq x y z
N MET A 1 -7.78 -23.85 -16.64
CA MET A 1 -7.20 -23.67 -15.28
C MET A 1 -8.15 -22.86 -14.42
N LYS A 2 -8.74 -23.44 -13.37
CA LYS A 2 -9.54 -22.65 -12.41
C LYS A 2 -8.57 -21.96 -11.45
N ILE A 3 -8.48 -20.64 -11.53
CA ILE A 3 -7.63 -19.87 -10.59
C ILE A 3 -8.29 -19.93 -9.20
N ASN A 4 -7.54 -20.45 -8.23
CA ASN A 4 -7.96 -20.57 -6.83
C ASN A 4 -8.15 -19.17 -6.22
N ALA A 5 -9.01 -19.02 -5.20
CA ALA A 5 -9.25 -17.74 -4.53
C ALA A 5 -7.95 -17.07 -4.04
N PHE A 6 -7.00 -17.87 -3.53
CA PHE A 6 -5.67 -17.41 -3.14
C PHE A 6 -4.88 -16.80 -4.32
N ALA A 7 -4.85 -17.49 -5.46
CA ALA A 7 -4.15 -17.00 -6.65
C ALA A 7 -4.81 -15.73 -7.21
N LYS A 8 -6.14 -15.62 -7.19
CA LYS A 8 -6.84 -14.38 -7.56
C LYS A 8 -6.43 -13.21 -6.66
N PHE A 9 -6.34 -13.46 -5.35
CA PHE A 9 -5.92 -12.45 -4.38
C PHE A 9 -4.48 -11.99 -4.60
N VAL A 10 -3.55 -12.92 -4.85
CA VAL A 10 -2.15 -12.60 -5.18
C VAL A 10 -2.05 -11.75 -6.45
N TRP A 11 -2.76 -12.12 -7.52
CA TRP A 11 -2.78 -11.34 -8.75
C TRP A 11 -3.38 -9.94 -8.56
N ALA A 12 -4.44 -9.81 -7.77
CA ALA A 12 -5.02 -8.51 -7.42
C ALA A 12 -4.03 -7.65 -6.61
N LEU A 13 -3.34 -8.25 -5.65
CA LEU A 13 -2.32 -7.58 -4.84
C LEU A 13 -1.14 -7.10 -5.69
N LEU A 14 -0.70 -7.91 -6.65
CA LEU A 14 0.34 -7.54 -7.60
C LEU A 14 -0.07 -6.34 -8.45
N ALA A 15 -1.28 -6.37 -9.02
CA ALA A 15 -1.81 -5.24 -9.79
C ALA A 15 -1.90 -3.98 -8.93
N TYR A 16 -2.38 -4.09 -7.70
CA TYR A 16 -2.45 -2.97 -6.76
C TYR A 16 -1.07 -2.41 -6.41
N ASN A 17 -0.07 -3.26 -6.18
CA ASN A 17 1.30 -2.83 -5.94
C ASN A 17 1.86 -2.01 -7.11
N ILE A 18 1.64 -2.47 -8.35
CA ILE A 18 2.06 -1.73 -9.55
C ILE A 18 1.41 -0.34 -9.59
N LEU A 19 0.11 -0.24 -9.28
CA LEU A 19 -0.58 1.05 -9.20
C LEU A 19 0.01 1.97 -8.12
N VAL A 20 0.35 1.43 -6.93
CA VAL A 20 0.98 2.21 -5.85
C VAL A 20 2.36 2.73 -6.26
N ILE A 21 3.16 1.92 -6.97
CA ILE A 21 4.47 2.32 -7.49
C ILE A 21 4.32 3.46 -8.51
N LEU A 22 3.38 3.33 -9.46
CA LEU A 22 3.10 4.37 -10.44
C LEU A 22 2.62 5.66 -9.77
N TRP A 23 1.78 5.55 -8.75
CA TRP A 23 1.35 6.70 -7.96
C TRP A 23 2.51 7.39 -7.24
N GLY A 24 3.46 6.62 -6.68
CA GLY A 24 4.69 7.18 -6.09
C GLY A 24 5.58 7.87 -7.13
N ALA A 25 5.65 7.34 -8.35
CA ALA A 25 6.35 8.02 -9.45
C ALA A 25 5.66 9.35 -9.81
N PHE A 26 4.33 9.39 -9.83
CA PHE A 26 3.55 10.60 -10.06
C PHE A 26 3.77 11.67 -8.98
N VAL A 27 3.78 11.27 -7.70
CA VAL A 27 4.09 12.17 -6.56
C VAL A 27 5.47 12.80 -6.71
N ARG A 28 6.46 12.03 -7.20
CA ARG A 28 7.79 12.59 -7.49
C ARG A 28 7.79 13.52 -8.68
N ALA A 29 7.11 13.16 -9.77
CA ALA A 29 7.05 13.97 -10.99
C ALA A 29 6.36 15.33 -10.77
N THR A 30 5.39 15.39 -9.85
CA THR A 30 4.66 16.61 -9.49
C THR A 30 5.39 17.49 -8.48
N GLY A 31 6.51 17.03 -7.90
CA GLY A 31 7.22 17.75 -6.85
C GLY A 31 6.55 17.67 -5.47
N SER A 32 5.48 16.89 -5.32
CA SER A 32 4.72 16.72 -4.08
C SER A 32 5.43 15.90 -3.00
N GLY A 33 6.63 15.36 -3.28
CA GLY A 33 7.31 14.40 -2.40
C GLY A 33 7.77 14.93 -1.03
N ALA A 34 7.58 16.22 -0.74
CA ALA A 34 7.87 16.85 0.55
C ALA A 34 6.64 17.55 1.18
N GLY A 35 5.43 17.31 0.66
CA GLY A 35 4.19 17.88 1.15
C GLY A 35 3.80 17.51 2.60
N CYS A 36 4.24 16.36 3.12
CA CYS A 36 3.94 15.85 4.48
C CYS A 36 5.15 15.82 5.43
N GLY A 37 6.33 16.28 4.99
CA GLY A 37 7.55 16.29 5.80
C GLY A 37 8.10 14.89 6.15
N ALA A 38 9.05 14.83 7.09
CA ALA A 38 9.77 13.59 7.43
C ALA A 38 9.05 12.64 8.40
N HIS A 39 7.86 13.00 8.89
CA HIS A 39 7.15 12.23 9.89
C HIS A 39 6.14 11.28 9.25
N TRP A 40 6.07 10.03 9.71
CA TRP A 40 5.05 9.05 9.33
C TRP A 40 4.63 8.32 10.61
N PRO A 41 3.35 8.13 10.91
CA PRO A 41 2.17 8.27 10.03
C PRO A 41 1.53 9.67 9.98
N LEU A 42 1.96 10.61 10.83
CA LEU A 42 1.41 11.97 10.87
C LEU A 42 1.98 12.82 9.73
N CYS A 43 1.14 13.57 9.03
CA CYS A 43 1.51 14.52 8.00
C CYS A 43 1.45 15.94 8.60
N ASN A 44 2.60 16.60 8.78
CA ASN A 44 2.70 17.92 9.43
C ASN A 44 2.05 17.99 10.83
N GLY A 45 2.08 16.90 11.60
CA GLY A 45 1.48 16.84 12.94
C GLY A 45 -0.02 16.50 12.95
N GLU A 46 -0.65 16.30 11.79
CA GLU A 46 -2.05 15.89 11.66
C GLU A 46 -2.19 14.51 11.01
N VAL A 47 -3.22 13.76 11.40
CA VAL A 47 -3.55 12.46 10.77
C VAL A 47 -4.32 12.65 9.47
N ILE A 48 -5.15 13.70 9.40
CA ILE A 48 -5.88 14.10 8.21
C ILE A 48 -5.57 15.58 8.01
N PRO A 49 -4.81 15.96 6.97
CA PRO A 49 -4.46 17.35 6.75
C PRO A 49 -5.72 18.16 6.38
N ARG A 50 -6.25 18.95 7.32
CA ARG A 50 -7.43 19.79 7.09
C ARG A 50 -7.00 21.14 6.53
N GLY A 51 -7.31 21.42 5.27
CA GLY A 51 -6.95 22.69 4.60
C GLY A 51 -5.53 22.71 4.01
N ALA A 52 -4.94 21.56 3.72
CA ALA A 52 -3.60 21.51 3.15
C ALA A 52 -3.56 21.77 1.64
N ARG A 53 -2.37 22.17 1.16
CA ARG A 53 -2.10 22.38 -0.26
C ARG A 53 -2.26 21.07 -1.05
N ILE A 54 -2.52 21.19 -2.35
CA ILE A 54 -2.69 20.05 -3.25
C ILE A 54 -1.52 19.06 -3.15
N GLU A 55 -0.28 19.57 -3.05
CA GLU A 55 0.94 18.77 -2.85
C GLU A 55 0.86 17.83 -1.62
N THR A 56 0.38 18.35 -0.49
CA THR A 56 0.23 17.60 0.75
C THR A 56 -0.85 16.52 0.61
N LEU A 57 -1.94 16.80 -0.10
CA LEU A 57 -3.00 15.82 -0.36
C LEU A 57 -2.51 14.70 -1.28
N ILE A 58 -1.71 15.02 -2.30
CA ILE A 58 -1.09 14.05 -3.20
C ILE A 58 -0.17 13.12 -2.40
N GLU A 59 0.75 13.66 -1.59
CA GLU A 59 1.66 12.83 -0.80
C GLU A 59 0.93 11.99 0.26
N PHE A 60 -0.07 12.58 0.93
CA PHE A 60 -0.88 11.88 1.93
C PHE A 60 -1.61 10.68 1.31
N SER A 61 -2.22 10.86 0.13
CA SER A 61 -2.91 9.76 -0.57
C SER A 61 -1.97 8.62 -0.96
N HIS A 62 -0.71 8.93 -1.31
CA HIS A 62 0.31 7.93 -1.59
C HIS A 62 0.75 7.16 -0.33
N ARG A 63 0.90 7.87 0.79
CA ARG A 63 1.20 7.25 2.08
C ARG A 63 0.07 6.32 2.53
N LEU A 64 -1.18 6.72 2.32
CA LEU A 64 -2.36 5.92 2.65
C LEU A 64 -2.44 4.64 1.79
N SER A 65 -2.25 4.76 0.48
CA SER A 65 -2.27 3.59 -0.42
C SER A 65 -1.13 2.61 -0.15
N SER A 66 0.06 3.13 0.17
CA SER A 66 1.21 2.32 0.60
C SER A 66 0.93 1.61 1.93
N GLY A 67 0.31 2.29 2.89
CA GLY A 67 -0.11 1.69 4.17
C GLY A 67 -1.12 0.57 3.99
N LEU A 68 -2.13 0.77 3.13
CA LEU A 68 -3.11 -0.26 2.79
C LEU A 68 -2.45 -1.47 2.11
N LEU A 69 -1.52 -1.24 1.18
CA LEU A 69 -0.75 -2.32 0.55
C LEU A 69 -0.01 -3.16 1.60
N GLY A 70 0.63 -2.51 2.58
CA GLY A 70 1.31 -3.20 3.68
C GLY A 70 0.37 -4.12 4.48
N ILE A 71 -0.83 -3.63 4.83
CA ILE A 71 -1.84 -4.45 5.53
C ILE A 71 -2.26 -5.64 4.68
N LEU A 72 -2.54 -5.43 3.38
CA LEU A 72 -2.95 -6.52 2.49
C LEU A 72 -1.86 -7.58 2.30
N VAL A 73 -0.58 -7.17 2.26
CA VAL A 73 0.57 -8.09 2.26
C VAL A 73 0.63 -8.90 3.55
N LEU A 74 0.39 -8.30 4.72
CA LEU A 74 0.34 -9.03 5.99
C LEU A 74 -0.80 -10.05 6.01
N VAL A 75 -1.98 -9.69 5.48
CA VAL A 75 -3.10 -10.63 5.32
C VAL A 75 -2.72 -11.78 4.39
N LEU A 76 -2.07 -11.49 3.26
CA LEU A 76 -1.57 -12.53 2.35
C LEU A 76 -0.60 -13.46 3.06
N LEU A 77 0.36 -12.92 3.81
CA LEU A 77 1.37 -13.69 4.55
C LEU A 77 0.71 -14.62 5.56
N ILE A 78 -0.22 -14.12 6.38
CA ILE A 78 -0.94 -14.91 7.37
C ILE A 78 -1.76 -16.01 6.69
N TRP A 79 -2.43 -15.70 5.58
CA TRP A 79 -3.23 -16.67 4.84
C TRP A 79 -2.35 -17.75 4.20
N ALA A 80 -1.22 -17.38 3.61
CA ALA A 80 -0.25 -18.32 3.05
C ALA A 80 0.31 -19.25 4.13
N LEU A 81 0.71 -18.69 5.29
CA LEU A 81 1.19 -19.49 6.41
C LEU A 81 0.13 -20.47 6.92
N ARG A 82 -1.15 -20.05 7.06
CA ARG A 82 -2.22 -20.96 7.50
C ARG A 82 -2.56 -22.03 6.46
N SER A 83 -2.59 -21.67 5.18
CA SER A 83 -2.99 -22.60 4.11
C SER A 83 -1.89 -23.61 3.75
N PHE A 84 -0.61 -23.25 3.87
CA PHE A 84 0.50 -24.10 3.44
C PHE A 84 1.30 -24.71 4.60
N ARG A 85 1.00 -24.37 5.87
CA ARG A 85 1.58 -25.08 7.03
C ARG A 85 1.17 -26.56 7.11
N HIS A 86 0.03 -26.95 6.51
CA HIS A 86 -0.44 -28.33 6.54
C HIS A 86 0.37 -29.28 5.63
N ASN A 87 1.10 -28.77 4.63
CA ASN A 87 1.91 -29.58 3.70
C ASN A 87 3.37 -29.76 4.14
N ARG A 88 3.73 -29.35 5.37
CA ARG A 88 5.08 -29.50 5.94
C ARG A 88 5.14 -30.37 7.21
N ALA A 89 4.14 -31.20 7.44
CA ALA A 89 4.23 -32.29 8.40
C ALA A 89 4.61 -33.59 7.64
N VAL A 90 5.86 -33.66 7.18
CA VAL A 90 6.55 -34.91 6.82
C VAL A 90 7.68 -35.06 7.82
#